data_AF-A0AAV0C0D6-F1
#
_entry.id   AF-A0AAV0C0D6-F1
#
_cell.length_a   1.000
_cell.length_b   1.000
_cell.length_c   1.000
_cell.angle_alpha   90.00
_cell.angle_beta   90.00
_cell.angle_gamma   90.00
#
_symmetry.space_group_name_H-M   'P 1'
#
loop_
_entity.id
_entity.type
_entity.pdbx_description
1 polymer ?
#
loop_
_entity_poly.entity_id
_entity_poly.type
_entity_poly.pdbx_seq_one_letter_code
_entity_poly.pdbx_strand_id
1 'polypeptide(L)'
;MSNNLYSSPSFMERIKRMKVSVEGEKVVLVPYMREHVQKYHEWMQDPSLLQATGSEPLTLDEEYDMQLSWTQDPLKHTFIVLDKDLIVGDFFHGDPHVEAMVGDVNIYLNDLDDSHIAEIEIMIAEQKRRGKGLGKEIVLLMMAFAVRNFGVKNFRAKIGESNKASLSLFQKLGFAQTSYSQIFSEVTLELPLTEAKCEELLQLIDKMVIHS
;
A
#
# COMPACT_ATOMS: atom_id res chain seq x y z
N MET A 1 29.97 -12.05 -21.44
CA MET A 1 28.60 -12.07 -22.00
C MET A 1 27.66 -12.24 -20.83
N SER A 2 27.16 -11.12 -20.32
CA SER A 2 26.25 -11.03 -19.18
C SER A 2 24.85 -11.43 -19.63
N ASN A 3 24.42 -12.63 -19.26
CA ASN A 3 23.03 -13.04 -19.45
C ASN A 3 22.15 -12.20 -18.54
N ASN A 4 21.46 -11.24 -19.16
CA ASN A 4 20.51 -10.36 -18.51
C ASN A 4 19.26 -11.17 -18.14
N LEU A 5 19.23 -11.71 -16.92
CA LEU A 5 18.10 -12.47 -16.36
C LEU A 5 16.80 -11.64 -16.28
N TYR A 6 16.89 -10.33 -16.46
CA TYR A 6 15.79 -9.36 -16.42
C TYR A 6 14.98 -9.26 -17.72
N SER A 7 15.34 -9.99 -18.78
CA SER A 7 14.72 -9.81 -20.11
C SER A 7 13.90 -11.01 -20.62
N SER A 8 13.69 -12.05 -19.81
CA SER A 8 12.83 -13.18 -20.26
C SER A 8 11.35 -12.91 -19.92
N PRO A 9 10.42 -13.12 -20.87
CA PRO A 9 8.98 -13.00 -20.61
C PRO A 9 8.51 -13.85 -19.42
N SER A 10 9.18 -14.97 -19.15
CA SER A 10 8.89 -15.89 -18.05
C SER A 10 9.22 -15.35 -16.65
N PHE A 11 10.14 -14.38 -16.53
CA PHE A 11 10.50 -13.76 -15.25
C PHE A 11 9.47 -12.70 -14.85
N MET A 12 9.05 -11.87 -15.80
CA MET A 12 7.96 -10.90 -15.60
C MET A 12 6.59 -11.59 -15.44
N GLU A 13 6.34 -12.70 -16.12
CA GLU A 13 5.15 -13.54 -15.87
C GLU A 13 5.18 -14.25 -14.50
N ARG A 14 6.36 -14.61 -13.99
CA ARG A 14 6.51 -15.18 -12.63
C ARG A 14 6.22 -14.15 -11.54
N ILE A 15 6.68 -12.91 -11.71
CA ILE A 15 6.33 -11.80 -10.79
C ILE A 15 4.85 -11.44 -10.90
N LYS A 16 4.21 -11.60 -12.06
CA LYS A 16 2.76 -11.40 -12.26
C LYS A 16 1.84 -12.36 -11.49
N ARG A 17 2.35 -13.41 -10.84
CA ARG A 17 1.53 -14.40 -10.10
C ARG A 17 1.97 -14.69 -8.68
N MET A 18 3.10 -14.15 -8.22
CA MET A 18 3.49 -14.25 -6.83
C MET A 18 2.67 -13.26 -6.02
N LYS A 19 1.68 -13.79 -5.32
CA LYS A 19 0.99 -13.15 -4.21
C LYS A 19 2.04 -12.93 -3.11
N VAL A 20 2.92 -11.94 -3.21
CA VAL A 20 4.01 -11.74 -2.24
C VAL A 20 3.45 -11.30 -0.88
N SER A 21 4.10 -11.67 0.22
CA SER A 21 3.93 -10.98 1.51
C SER A 21 5.22 -10.29 1.92
N VAL A 22 5.11 -9.10 2.51
CA VAL A 22 6.25 -8.33 3.03
C VAL A 22 6.12 -8.18 4.52
N GLU A 23 7.02 -8.81 5.26
CA GLU A 23 7.01 -8.80 6.72
C GLU A 23 7.94 -7.74 7.29
N GLY A 24 7.38 -6.81 8.08
CA GLY A 24 8.08 -5.81 8.84
C GLY A 24 8.28 -6.21 10.32
N GLU A 25 8.63 -5.21 11.12
CA GLU A 25 8.81 -5.32 12.57
C GLU A 25 7.47 -5.49 13.28
N LYS A 26 6.47 -4.66 12.97
CA LYS A 26 5.15 -4.66 13.63
C LYS A 26 4.00 -5.07 12.73
N VAL A 27 4.18 -4.99 11.41
CA VAL A 27 3.11 -5.30 10.45
C VAL A 27 3.56 -6.32 9.42
N VAL A 28 2.59 -6.99 8.81
CA VAL A 28 2.79 -7.80 7.61
C VAL A 28 1.88 -7.27 6.51
N LEU A 29 2.43 -7.02 5.34
CA LEU A 29 1.68 -6.70 4.14
C LEU A 29 1.37 -8.01 3.41
N VAL A 30 0.09 -8.35 3.27
CA VAL A 30 -0.36 -9.57 2.59
C VAL A 30 -1.22 -9.21 1.38
N PRO A 31 -1.26 -10.06 0.34
CA PRO A 31 -2.11 -9.82 -0.82
C PRO A 31 -3.57 -9.61 -0.42
N TYR A 32 -4.29 -8.73 -1.12
CA TYR A 32 -5.73 -8.64 -0.94
C TYR A 32 -6.41 -9.92 -1.48
N MET A 33 -7.19 -10.58 -0.62
CA MET A 33 -7.80 -11.88 -0.89
C MET A 33 -9.30 -11.79 -0.68
N ARG A 34 -10.04 -12.74 -1.23
CA ARG A 34 -11.50 -12.78 -1.16
C ARG A 34 -11.99 -12.82 0.30
N GLU A 35 -11.26 -13.51 1.17
CA GLU A 35 -11.54 -13.70 2.59
C GLU A 35 -11.48 -12.39 3.39
N HIS A 36 -10.76 -11.38 2.89
CA HIS A 36 -10.66 -10.06 3.52
C HIS A 36 -11.90 -9.18 3.25
N VAL A 37 -12.64 -9.45 2.18
CA VAL A 37 -13.70 -8.56 1.66
C VAL A 37 -14.80 -8.32 2.69
N GLN A 38 -15.21 -9.35 3.43
CA GLN A 38 -16.28 -9.20 4.41
C GLN A 38 -15.92 -8.20 5.52
N LYS A 39 -14.71 -8.30 6.09
CA LYS A 39 -14.23 -7.37 7.10
C LYS A 39 -13.96 -5.98 6.52
N TYR A 40 -13.45 -5.91 5.28
CA TYR A 40 -13.26 -4.64 4.59
C TYR A 40 -14.60 -3.90 4.39
N HIS A 41 -15.64 -4.61 3.94
CA HIS A 41 -16.98 -4.07 3.77
C HIS A 41 -17.56 -3.54 5.09
N GLU A 42 -17.35 -4.25 6.21
CA GLU A 42 -17.74 -3.78 7.55
C GLU A 42 -17.07 -2.43 7.90
N TRP A 43 -15.78 -2.26 7.57
CA TRP A 43 -15.11 -0.97 7.73
C TRP A 43 -15.69 0.12 6.84
N MET A 44 -16.01 -0.21 5.58
CA MET A 44 -16.60 0.73 4.64
C MET A 44 -18.06 1.11 4.97
N GLN A 45 -18.64 0.58 6.05
CA GLN A 45 -19.88 1.11 6.63
C GLN A 45 -19.67 2.32 7.56
N ASP A 46 -18.43 2.63 7.96
CA ASP A 46 -18.12 3.79 8.82
C ASP A 46 -18.02 5.08 7.98
N PRO A 47 -18.93 6.06 8.18
CA PRO A 47 -18.91 7.31 7.42
C PRO A 47 -17.61 8.10 7.57
N SER A 48 -16.94 7.98 8.72
CA SER A 48 -15.66 8.65 8.95
C SER A 48 -14.51 8.03 8.15
N LEU A 49 -14.58 6.72 7.89
CA LEU A 49 -13.63 6.04 7.01
C LEU A 49 -13.90 6.43 5.55
N LEU A 50 -15.15 6.31 5.09
CA LEU A 50 -15.55 6.71 3.74
C LEU A 50 -15.12 8.15 3.41
N GLN A 51 -15.35 9.08 4.34
CA GLN A 51 -14.89 10.46 4.17
C GLN A 51 -13.37 10.58 4.11
N ALA A 52 -12.64 9.84 4.96
CA ALA A 52 -11.18 9.93 5.03
C ALA A 52 -10.48 9.30 3.83
N THR A 53 -11.11 8.32 3.17
CA THR A 53 -10.63 7.63 1.97
C THR A 53 -11.23 8.17 0.67
N GLY A 54 -12.17 9.13 0.75
CA GLY A 54 -12.87 9.65 -0.43
C GLY A 54 -13.70 8.60 -1.15
N SER A 55 -14.19 7.59 -0.42
CA SER A 55 -14.92 6.44 -0.96
C SER A 55 -16.42 6.61 -0.82
N GLU A 56 -17.17 6.01 -1.75
CA GLU A 56 -18.62 5.85 -1.66
C GLU A 56 -18.96 4.46 -1.12
N PRO A 57 -20.08 4.31 -0.38
CA PRO A 57 -20.48 3.01 0.13
C PRO A 57 -20.86 2.06 -1.01
N LEU A 58 -20.38 0.82 -0.93
CA LEU A 58 -20.69 -0.25 -1.85
C LEU A 58 -21.51 -1.34 -1.15
N THR A 59 -22.29 -2.09 -1.91
CA THR A 59 -22.86 -3.36 -1.45
C THR A 59 -21.75 -4.42 -1.31
N LEU A 60 -22.01 -5.46 -0.52
CA LEU A 60 -21.02 -6.54 -0.33
C LEU A 60 -20.63 -7.23 -1.65
N ASP A 61 -21.57 -7.40 -2.58
CA ASP A 61 -21.29 -8.00 -3.89
C ASP A 61 -20.40 -7.07 -4.73
N GLU A 62 -20.65 -5.77 -4.72
CA GLU A 62 -19.79 -4.77 -5.38
C GLU A 62 -18.38 -4.72 -4.77
N GLU A 63 -18.22 -4.95 -3.46
CA GLU A 63 -16.90 -5.06 -2.83
C GLU A 63 -16.11 -6.28 -3.33
N TYR A 64 -16.78 -7.40 -3.57
CA TYR A 64 -16.15 -8.57 -4.20
C TYR A 64 -15.71 -8.26 -5.64
N ASP A 65 -16.53 -7.56 -6.41
CA ASP A 65 -16.18 -7.14 -7.78
C ASP A 65 -15.01 -6.16 -7.77
N MET A 66 -15.00 -5.21 -6.82
CA MET A 66 -13.89 -4.28 -6.62
C MET A 66 -12.60 -4.98 -6.24
N GLN A 67 -12.62 -5.90 -5.28
CA GLN A 67 -11.47 -6.71 -4.91
C GLN A 67 -10.87 -7.43 -6.13
N LEU A 68 -11.71 -8.03 -6.98
CA LEU A 68 -11.25 -8.69 -8.21
C LEU A 68 -10.64 -7.69 -9.19
N SER A 69 -11.30 -6.56 -9.44
CA SER A 69 -10.79 -5.53 -10.35
C SER A 69 -9.42 -5.00 -9.91
N TRP A 70 -9.23 -4.76 -8.61
CA TRP A 70 -7.99 -4.21 -8.07
C TRP A 70 -6.85 -5.22 -8.09
N THR A 71 -7.15 -6.48 -7.83
CA THR A 71 -6.13 -7.55 -7.84
C THR A 71 -5.75 -8.03 -9.23
N GLN A 72 -6.56 -7.73 -10.25
CA GLN A 72 -6.28 -8.06 -11.65
C GLN A 72 -5.64 -6.91 -12.44
N ASP A 73 -5.68 -5.69 -11.92
CA ASP A 73 -5.06 -4.53 -12.55
C ASP A 73 -3.52 -4.58 -12.37
N PRO A 74 -2.73 -4.67 -13.46
CA PRO A 74 -1.28 -4.74 -13.36
C PRO A 74 -0.62 -3.43 -12.92
N LEU A 75 -1.35 -2.31 -12.89
CA LEU A 75 -0.87 -1.00 -12.46
C LEU A 75 -1.32 -0.65 -11.04
N LYS A 76 -2.09 -1.54 -10.39
CA LYS A 76 -2.52 -1.38 -9.00
C LYS A 76 -1.91 -2.49 -8.15
N HIS A 77 -1.32 -2.11 -7.03
CA HIS A 77 -0.86 -3.07 -6.03
C HIS A 77 -1.45 -2.71 -4.67
N THR A 78 -2.39 -3.54 -4.23
CA THR A 78 -3.05 -3.44 -2.94
C THR A 78 -2.56 -4.53 -2.01
N PHE A 79 -2.13 -4.13 -0.82
CA PHE A 79 -1.86 -5.02 0.28
C PHE A 79 -2.83 -4.78 1.42
N ILE A 80 -3.29 -5.86 2.03
CA ILE A 80 -3.91 -5.82 3.34
C ILE A 80 -2.82 -5.78 4.40
N VAL A 81 -3.04 -4.95 5.41
CA VAL A 81 -2.12 -4.78 6.53
C VAL A 81 -2.59 -5.63 7.70
N LEU A 82 -1.71 -6.52 8.16
CA LEU A 82 -1.86 -7.27 9.40
C LEU A 82 -1.04 -6.62 10.52
N ASP A 83 -1.62 -6.46 11.71
CA ASP A 83 -0.88 -6.13 12.93
C ASP A 83 -0.36 -7.43 13.56
N LYS A 84 0.96 -7.56 13.71
CA LYS A 84 1.59 -8.79 14.22
C LYS A 84 1.15 -9.12 15.64
N ASP A 85 0.80 -8.12 16.46
CA ASP A 85 0.29 -8.33 17.81
C ASP A 85 -1.09 -9.04 17.83
N LEU A 86 -1.77 -9.12 16.69
CA LEU A 86 -3.08 -9.75 16.55
C LEU A 86 -3.06 -11.11 15.87
N ILE A 87 -1.93 -11.53 15.30
CA ILE A 87 -1.83 -12.82 14.63
C ILE A 87 -1.96 -13.94 15.67
N VAL A 88 -2.91 -14.84 15.46
CA VAL A 88 -3.12 -15.98 16.34
C VAL A 88 -2.31 -17.17 15.82
N GLY A 89 -1.29 -17.57 16.58
CA GLY A 89 -0.36 -18.63 16.18
C GLY A 89 0.81 -18.09 15.37
N ASP A 90 1.37 -18.92 14.49
CA ASP A 90 2.45 -18.53 13.60
C ASP A 90 1.89 -17.89 12.31
N PHE A 91 2.63 -16.94 11.73
CA PHE A 91 2.29 -16.37 10.43
C PHE A 91 2.65 -17.35 9.31
N PHE A 92 1.68 -17.67 8.45
CA PHE A 92 1.91 -18.47 7.25
C PHE A 92 1.58 -17.67 6.00
N HIS A 93 2.52 -17.65 5.07
CA HIS A 93 2.30 -17.02 3.79
C HIS A 93 1.16 -17.68 3.01
N GLY A 94 0.20 -16.86 2.56
CA GLY A 94 -0.99 -17.33 1.85
C GLY A 94 -2.22 -17.46 2.75
N ASP A 95 -2.04 -17.47 4.08
CA ASP A 95 -3.16 -17.40 5.02
C ASP A 95 -3.65 -15.95 5.13
N PRO A 96 -4.98 -15.73 5.20
CA PRO A 96 -5.53 -14.38 5.20
C PRO A 96 -5.34 -13.65 6.53
N HIS A 97 -5.37 -14.37 7.66
CA HIS A 97 -5.30 -13.76 9.01
C HIS A 97 -6.27 -12.59 9.19
N VAL A 98 -7.56 -12.80 8.84
CA VAL A 98 -8.61 -11.76 8.91
C VAL A 98 -8.72 -11.17 10.32
N GLU A 99 -8.46 -11.95 11.36
CA GLU A 99 -8.42 -11.51 12.75
C GLU A 99 -7.37 -10.42 13.02
N ALA A 100 -6.25 -10.46 12.29
CA ALA A 100 -5.13 -9.53 12.42
C ALA A 100 -5.19 -8.35 11.45
N MET A 101 -6.16 -8.35 10.53
CA MET A 101 -6.38 -7.29 9.54
C MET A 101 -6.69 -5.95 10.23
N VAL A 102 -5.94 -4.89 9.92
CA VAL A 102 -6.09 -3.55 10.52
C VAL A 102 -6.22 -2.40 9.54
N GLY A 103 -5.93 -2.64 8.26
CA GLY A 103 -6.13 -1.68 7.17
C GLY A 103 -5.54 -2.19 5.87
N ASP A 104 -5.18 -1.28 4.99
CA ASP A 104 -4.59 -1.56 3.68
C ASP A 104 -3.62 -0.45 3.25
N VAL A 105 -2.81 -0.77 2.25
CA VAL A 105 -1.94 0.18 1.55
C VAL A 105 -1.98 -0.12 0.07
N ASN A 106 -2.08 0.93 -0.73
CA ASN A 106 -2.20 0.85 -2.18
C ASN A 106 -1.08 1.63 -2.85
N ILE A 107 -0.64 1.14 -4.00
CA ILE A 107 0.10 1.94 -4.96
C ILE A 107 -0.53 1.86 -6.35
N TYR A 108 -0.51 2.98 -7.06
CA TYR A 108 -0.99 3.11 -8.43
C TYR A 108 0.13 3.61 -9.32
N LEU A 109 0.38 2.89 -10.41
CA LEU A 109 1.42 3.17 -11.41
C LEU A 109 0.76 3.62 -12.72
N ASN A 110 -0.16 4.56 -12.64
CA ASN A 110 -1.02 4.99 -13.75
C ASN A 110 -0.66 6.37 -14.33
N ASP A 111 0.47 6.95 -13.92
CA ASP A 111 0.97 8.19 -14.52
C ASP A 111 1.45 7.88 -15.96
N LEU A 112 0.69 8.37 -16.94
CA LEU A 112 0.89 8.07 -18.36
C LEU A 112 2.15 8.75 -18.93
N ASP A 113 2.61 9.82 -18.29
CA ASP A 113 3.76 10.59 -18.72
C ASP A 113 5.06 10.09 -18.07
N ASP A 114 4.99 9.54 -16.85
CA ASP A 114 6.15 9.00 -16.14
C ASP A 114 5.83 7.75 -15.29
N SER A 115 6.22 6.57 -15.82
CA SER A 115 6.09 5.28 -15.12
C SER A 115 6.90 5.16 -13.81
N HIS A 116 7.79 6.11 -13.51
CA HIS A 116 8.54 6.14 -12.26
C HIS A 116 7.82 6.92 -11.15
N ILE A 117 6.64 7.49 -11.42
CA ILE A 117 5.77 8.10 -10.42
C ILE A 117 4.75 7.08 -9.94
N ALA A 118 4.60 6.97 -8.62
CA ALA A 118 3.61 6.09 -8.02
C ALA A 118 2.78 6.84 -6.98
N GLU A 119 1.45 6.77 -7.12
CA GLU A 119 0.53 7.30 -6.12
C GLU A 119 0.36 6.29 -4.99
N ILE A 120 0.55 6.69 -3.74
CA ILE A 120 0.47 5.85 -2.55
C ILE A 120 -0.66 6.29 -1.63
N GLU A 121 -1.48 5.32 -1.21
CA GLU A 121 -2.59 5.51 -0.28
C GLU A 121 -2.47 4.53 0.88
N ILE A 122 -2.92 4.93 2.06
CA ILE A 122 -2.93 4.08 3.25
C ILE A 122 -4.20 4.32 4.06
N MET A 123 -4.78 3.23 4.56
CA MET A 123 -5.82 3.26 5.57
C MET A 123 -5.41 2.39 6.77
N ILE A 124 -5.68 2.88 7.98
CA ILE A 124 -5.74 2.05 9.19
C ILE A 124 -7.17 2.15 9.71
N ALA A 125 -7.99 1.16 9.39
CA ALA A 125 -9.41 1.15 9.74
C ALA A 125 -9.61 0.95 11.26
N GLU A 126 -8.79 0.10 11.87
CA GLU A 126 -8.90 -0.22 13.30
C GLU A 126 -8.40 0.95 14.17
N GLN A 127 -9.34 1.73 14.72
CA GLN A 127 -9.00 2.94 15.48
C GLN A 127 -8.06 2.69 16.67
N LYS A 128 -8.23 1.55 17.36
CA LYS A 128 -7.37 1.12 18.49
C LYS A 128 -5.91 0.85 18.10
N ARG A 129 -5.62 0.78 16.79
CA ARG A 129 -4.30 0.49 16.22
C ARG A 129 -3.61 1.73 15.68
N ARG A 130 -4.34 2.85 15.55
CA ARG A 130 -3.77 4.16 15.19
C ARG A 130 -2.86 4.69 16.30
N GLY A 131 -1.93 5.57 15.93
CA GLY A 131 -1.01 6.21 16.89
C GLY A 131 0.11 5.31 17.42
N LYS A 132 0.21 4.04 16.99
CA LYS A 132 1.25 3.08 17.43
C LYS A 132 2.49 3.02 16.53
N GLY A 133 2.58 3.92 15.55
CA GLY A 133 3.66 3.97 14.56
C GLY A 133 3.47 3.06 13.35
N LEU A 134 2.39 2.26 13.27
CA LEU A 134 2.14 1.34 12.16
C LEU A 134 2.13 2.06 10.80
N GLY A 135 1.46 3.21 10.69
CA GLY A 135 1.34 3.95 9.43
C GLY A 135 2.70 4.33 8.82
N LYS A 136 3.69 4.69 9.66
CA LYS A 136 5.04 5.00 9.19
C LYS A 136 5.71 3.77 8.58
N GLU A 137 5.60 2.64 9.27
CA GLU A 137 6.19 1.38 8.83
C GLU A 137 5.53 0.86 7.56
N ILE A 138 4.19 0.86 7.49
CA ILE A 138 3.41 0.45 6.32
C ILE A 138 3.80 1.23 5.07
N VAL A 139 3.87 2.57 5.17
CA VAL A 139 4.25 3.42 4.03
C VAL A 139 5.68 3.12 3.58
N LEU A 140 6.63 3.00 4.52
CA LEU A 140 8.03 2.69 4.18
C LEU A 140 8.18 1.30 3.55
N LEU A 141 7.45 0.30 4.05
CA LEU A 141 7.37 -1.04 3.49
C LEU A 141 6.90 -1.00 2.03
N MET A 142 5.78 -0.32 1.78
CA MET A 142 5.20 -0.22 0.44
C MET A 142 6.10 0.57 -0.52
N MET A 143 6.70 1.67 -0.05
CA MET A 143 7.66 2.44 -0.84
C MET A 143 8.88 1.61 -1.22
N ALA A 144 9.46 0.87 -0.27
CA ALA A 144 10.61 0.01 -0.53
C ALA A 144 10.25 -1.12 -1.50
N PHE A 145 9.05 -1.70 -1.36
CA PHE A 145 8.54 -2.68 -2.30
C PHE A 145 8.43 -2.11 -3.71
N ALA A 146 7.90 -0.90 -3.85
CA ALA A 146 7.72 -0.27 -5.15
C ALA A 146 9.04 0.18 -5.81
N VAL A 147 9.99 0.71 -5.04
CA VAL A 147 11.34 1.03 -5.54
C VAL A 147 12.01 -0.23 -6.09
N ARG A 148 11.98 -1.33 -5.34
CA ARG A 148 12.66 -2.57 -5.75
C ARG A 148 12.02 -3.23 -6.97
N ASN A 149 10.69 -3.34 -6.99
CA ASN A 149 10.00 -4.14 -8.00
C ASN A 149 9.63 -3.35 -9.25
N PHE A 150 9.44 -2.03 -9.13
CA PHE A 150 8.95 -1.19 -10.23
C PHE A 150 9.88 -0.02 -10.55
N GLY A 151 10.96 0.18 -9.78
CA GLY A 151 11.91 1.26 -10.03
C GLY A 151 11.31 2.65 -9.84
N VAL A 152 10.34 2.80 -8.93
CA VAL A 152 9.71 4.08 -8.60
C VAL A 152 10.76 5.07 -8.09
N LYS A 153 10.70 6.31 -8.57
CA LYS A 153 11.61 7.40 -8.19
C LYS A 153 10.90 8.61 -7.59
N ASN A 154 9.59 8.72 -7.73
CA ASN A 154 8.80 9.76 -7.09
C ASN A 154 7.51 9.15 -6.54
N PHE A 155 7.19 9.46 -5.29
CA PHE A 155 5.94 9.06 -4.67
C PHE A 155 5.01 10.25 -4.56
N ARG A 156 3.74 10.06 -4.89
CA ARG A 156 2.68 11.05 -4.75
C ARG A 156 1.63 10.56 -3.76
N ALA A 157 1.10 11.45 -2.94
CA ALA A 157 -0.07 11.17 -2.11
C ALA A 157 -1.07 12.32 -2.26
N LYS A 158 -2.30 12.02 -2.64
CA LYS A 158 -3.41 12.96 -2.63
C LYS A 158 -4.23 12.74 -1.38
N ILE A 159 -4.45 13.79 -0.61
CA ILE A 159 -5.03 13.67 0.73
C ILE A 159 -6.04 14.79 0.92
N GLY A 160 -7.28 14.45 1.26
CA GLY A 160 -8.30 15.41 1.64
C GLY A 160 -7.80 16.37 2.72
N GLU A 161 -8.05 17.67 2.56
CA GLU A 161 -7.46 18.70 3.41
C GLU A 161 -7.83 18.57 4.90
N SER A 162 -8.95 17.91 5.19
CA SER A 162 -9.44 17.62 6.55
C SER A 162 -8.70 16.45 7.21
N ASN A 163 -8.04 15.56 6.45
CA ASN A 163 -7.34 14.38 6.95
C ASN A 163 -5.95 14.75 7.51
N LYS A 164 -5.96 15.46 8.64
CA LYS A 164 -4.74 15.95 9.31
C LYS A 164 -3.80 14.82 9.74
N ALA A 165 -4.33 13.63 10.02
CA ALA A 165 -3.54 12.46 10.40
C ALA A 165 -2.66 11.98 9.25
N SER A 166 -3.23 11.76 8.06
CA SER A 166 -2.47 11.37 6.87
C SER A 166 -1.52 12.48 6.42
N LEU A 167 -1.95 13.75 6.41
CA LEU A 167 -1.07 14.88 6.09
C LEU A 167 0.17 14.91 7.01
N SER A 168 -0.03 14.76 8.32
CA SER A 168 1.09 14.72 9.28
C SER A 168 2.01 13.52 9.07
N LEU A 169 1.45 12.35 8.75
CA LEU A 169 2.22 11.14 8.48
C LEU A 169 3.16 11.34 7.28
N PHE A 170 2.62 11.75 6.14
CA PHE A 170 3.39 11.93 4.91
C PHE A 170 4.42 13.05 5.03
N GLN A 171 4.07 14.17 5.66
CA GLN A 171 5.03 15.26 5.92
C GLN A 171 6.20 14.81 6.80
N LYS A 172 5.96 14.01 7.85
CA LYS A 172 7.02 13.43 8.70
C LYS A 172 7.92 12.44 7.96
N LEU A 173 7.42 11.85 6.88
CA LEU A 173 8.19 10.98 5.97
C LEU A 173 8.99 11.77 4.93
N GLY A 174 8.84 13.10 4.90
CA GLY A 174 9.57 14.00 4.01
C GLY A 174 8.80 14.41 2.76
N PHE A 175 7.54 13.99 2.59
CA PHE A 175 6.73 14.45 1.47
C PHE A 175 6.44 15.95 1.60
N ALA A 176 6.58 16.67 0.50
CA ALA A 176 6.35 18.11 0.41
C ALA A 176 5.09 18.40 -0.41
N GLN A 177 4.32 19.40 0.00
CA GLN A 177 3.16 19.84 -0.77
C GLN A 177 3.58 20.46 -2.10
N THR A 178 3.01 19.97 -3.20
CA THR A 178 3.28 20.46 -4.56
C THR A 178 2.08 21.18 -5.17
N SER A 179 0.86 20.80 -4.81
CA SER A 179 -0.36 21.44 -5.32
C SER A 179 -1.55 21.30 -4.37
N TYR A 180 -2.63 22.02 -4.67
CA TYR A 180 -3.91 21.95 -3.99
C TYR A 180 -5.05 21.96 -5.01
N SER A 181 -6.01 21.06 -4.87
CA SER A 181 -7.23 21.02 -5.69
C SER A 181 -8.39 21.61 -4.91
N GLN A 182 -8.91 22.75 -5.37
CA GLN A 182 -10.12 23.36 -4.79
C GLN A 182 -11.38 22.52 -5.06
N ILE A 183 -11.43 21.81 -6.18
CA ILE A 183 -12.61 21.03 -6.60
C ILE A 183 -12.77 19.80 -5.70
N PHE A 184 -11.66 19.12 -5.41
CA PHE A 184 -11.65 17.92 -4.59
C PHE A 184 -11.39 18.22 -3.11
N SER A 185 -11.02 19.46 -2.77
CA SER A 185 -10.56 19.86 -1.43
C SER A 185 -9.38 18.99 -0.95
N GLU A 186 -8.42 18.76 -1.84
CA GLU A 186 -7.29 17.84 -1.64
C GLU A 186 -5.94 18.53 -1.76
N VAL A 187 -5.00 18.09 -0.94
CA VAL A 187 -3.60 18.47 -1.01
C VAL A 187 -2.83 17.36 -1.72
N THR A 188 -2.03 17.71 -2.72
CA THR A 188 -1.07 16.78 -3.32
C THR A 188 0.28 16.96 -2.65
N LEU A 189 0.82 15.87 -2.11
CA LEU A 189 2.16 15.78 -1.56
C LEU A 189 3.02 14.91 -2.48
N GLU A 190 4.27 15.28 -2.71
CA GLU A 190 5.23 14.46 -3.45
C GLU A 190 6.54 14.27 -2.70
N LEU A 191 7.21 13.16 -3.00
CA LEU A 191 8.55 12.84 -2.53
C LEU A 191 9.39 12.28 -3.68
N PRO A 192 10.10 13.17 -4.40
CA PRO A 192 11.17 12.76 -5.31
C PRO A 192 12.29 12.11 -4.50
N LEU A 193 12.66 10.88 -4.84
CA LEU A 193 13.70 10.16 -4.13
C LEU A 193 15.09 10.63 -4.57
N THR A 194 15.94 10.89 -3.58
CA THR A 194 17.38 11.01 -3.79
C THR A 194 18.01 9.63 -3.89
N GLU A 195 19.21 9.52 -4.47
CA GLU A 195 19.95 8.25 -4.53
C GLU A 195 20.12 7.63 -3.13
N ALA A 196 20.51 8.44 -2.14
CA ALA A 196 20.63 7.99 -0.75
C ALA A 196 19.31 7.45 -0.17
N LYS A 197 18.17 8.07 -0.51
CA LYS A 197 16.86 7.59 -0.02
C LYS A 197 16.42 6.30 -0.71
N CYS A 198 16.71 6.16 -2.00
CA CYS A 198 16.52 4.91 -2.73
C CYS A 198 17.34 3.78 -2.08
N GLU A 199 18.62 4.02 -1.79
CA GLU A 199 19.49 3.04 -1.12
C GLU A 199 18.98 2.69 0.27
N GLU A 200 18.52 3.65 1.06
CA GLU A 200 17.91 3.41 2.38
C GLU A 200 16.70 2.46 2.28
N LEU A 201 15.82 2.70 1.31
CA LEU A 201 14.63 1.87 1.09
C LEU A 201 15.01 0.46 0.59
N LEU A 202 16.01 0.34 -0.28
CA LEU A 202 16.50 -0.97 -0.73
C LEU A 202 17.13 -1.77 0.42
N GLN A 203 17.95 -1.13 1.26
CA GLN A 203 18.51 -1.77 2.46
C GLN A 203 17.43 -2.15 3.47
N LEU A 204 16.34 -1.38 3.56
CA LEU A 204 15.21 -1.68 4.42
C LEU A 204 14.52 -2.97 3.97
N ILE A 205 14.24 -3.12 2.68
CA ILE A 205 13.55 -4.31 2.17
C ILE A 205 14.41 -5.57 2.11
N ASP A 206 15.73 -5.43 2.02
CA ASP A 206 16.66 -6.57 2.12
C ASP A 206 16.72 -7.15 3.55
N LYS A 207 16.33 -6.37 4.56
CA LYS A 207 16.20 -6.83 5.96
C LYS A 207 14.84 -7.47 6.25
N MET A 208 13.89 -7.38 5.31
CA MET A 208 12.53 -7.87 5.48
C MET A 208 12.39 -9.29 4.97
N VAL A 209 11.45 -10.03 5.55
CA VAL A 209 11.11 -11.37 5.04
C VAL A 209 10.09 -11.19 3.92
N ILE A 210 10.47 -11.64 2.73
CA ILE A 210 9.59 -11.63 1.57
C ILE A 210 9.20 -13.07 1.29
N HIS A 211 7.92 -13.34 1.43
CA HIS A 211 7.34 -14.64 1.15
C HIS A 211 6.75 -14.61 -0.25
N SER A 212 7.00 -15.64 -1.07
CA SER A 212 6.60 -15.67 -2.47
C SER A 212 6.37 -17.05 -3.01
#